data_AF-A0A950DT04-F1
#
_entry.id   AF-A0A950DT04-F1
#
_cell.length_a   1.000
_cell.length_b   1.000
_cell.length_c   1.000
_cell.angle_alpha   90.00
_cell.angle_beta   90.00
_cell.angle_gamma   90.00
#
_symmetry.space_group_name_H-M   'P 1'
#
loop_
_entity.id
_entity.type
_entity.pdbx_description
1 polymer ?
#
loop_
_entity_poly.entity_id
_entity_poly.type
_entity_poly.pdbx_seq_one_letter_code
_entity_poly.pdbx_strand_id
1 'polypeptide(L)'
;MANALTEPPFAANPPVKVNVNAKTLGLVLMILGIIGLVFELIGLFAIFGFCGIYGSICGFPIIWLLGDVLGLAGLAIGTIGGYRMYQLNRQGKDWVIYGLILGLAGALVGLVGNVIAYSGLLVGVGAGAIVGFIIDLIIYFIVYYLVVISRFPGEAPLVASGAGGYGSPPPPPPA
;
A
#
# COMPACT_ATOMS: atom_id res chain seq x y z
N MET A 1 2.26 -24.86 3.76
CA MET A 1 1.45 -24.47 2.59
C MET A 1 1.84 -23.05 2.25
N ALA A 2 2.28 -22.76 1.03
CA ALA A 2 2.63 -21.40 0.61
C ALA A 2 1.34 -20.55 0.67
N ASN A 3 1.37 -19.45 1.40
CA ASN A 3 0.22 -18.55 1.48
C ASN A 3 0.17 -17.75 0.19
N ALA A 4 -0.78 -18.06 -0.70
CA ALA A 4 -0.85 -17.46 -2.04
C ALA A 4 -0.98 -15.93 -2.04
N LEU A 5 -1.41 -15.34 -0.91
CA LEU A 5 -1.48 -13.89 -0.73
C LEU A 5 -0.11 -13.26 -0.52
N THR A 6 0.75 -13.87 0.28
CA THR A 6 2.08 -13.33 0.62
C THR A 6 3.19 -13.90 -0.26
N GLU A 7 2.97 -15.07 -0.85
CA GLU A 7 3.88 -15.79 -1.75
C GLU A 7 3.12 -16.22 -3.03
N PRO A 8 2.71 -15.27 -3.88
CA PRO A 8 2.00 -15.62 -5.10
C PRO A 8 2.92 -16.33 -6.11
N PRO A 9 2.37 -17.12 -7.06
CA PRO A 9 3.17 -17.89 -8.02
C PRO A 9 4.13 -17.05 -8.87
N PHE A 10 3.77 -15.80 -9.14
CA PHE A 10 4.60 -14.87 -9.92
C PHE A 10 5.76 -14.27 -9.10
N ALA A 11 5.80 -14.46 -7.78
CA ALA A 11 6.89 -13.94 -6.95
C ALA A 11 8.25 -14.54 -7.31
N ALA A 12 8.29 -15.74 -7.89
CA ALA A 12 9.51 -16.40 -8.34
C ALA A 12 10.02 -15.86 -9.68
N ASN A 13 9.12 -15.48 -10.59
CA ASN A 13 9.46 -14.94 -11.91
C ASN A 13 8.45 -13.83 -12.28
N PRO A 14 8.64 -12.62 -11.75
CA PRO A 14 7.67 -11.55 -11.94
C PRO A 14 7.67 -11.05 -13.39
N PRO A 15 6.52 -10.62 -13.93
CA PRO A 15 6.39 -10.13 -15.30
C PRO A 15 7.34 -8.94 -15.59
N VAL A 16 7.49 -8.06 -14.60
CA VAL A 16 8.40 -6.90 -14.66
C VAL A 16 9.52 -7.12 -13.66
N LYS A 17 10.73 -7.38 -14.15
CA LYS A 17 11.88 -7.73 -13.31
C LYS A 17 12.65 -6.47 -12.91
N VAL A 18 12.35 -5.96 -11.72
CA VAL A 18 13.06 -4.83 -11.12
C VAL A 18 13.72 -5.29 -9.82
N ASN A 19 14.99 -4.97 -9.64
CA ASN A 19 15.70 -5.26 -8.40
C ASN A 19 15.34 -4.21 -7.35
N VAL A 20 14.36 -4.53 -6.52
CA VAL A 20 13.90 -3.66 -5.42
C VAL A 20 14.48 -4.18 -4.10
N ASN A 21 15.30 -3.36 -3.45
CA ASN A 21 15.83 -3.67 -2.12
C ASN A 21 14.72 -3.52 -1.07
N ALA A 22 14.39 -4.60 -0.36
CA ALA A 22 13.36 -4.62 0.68
C ALA A 22 13.61 -3.62 1.82
N LYS A 23 14.88 -3.34 2.15
CA LYS A 23 15.24 -2.35 3.18
C LYS A 23 14.87 -0.94 2.74
N THR A 24 15.27 -0.56 1.52
CA THR A 24 14.97 0.76 0.95
C THR A 24 13.48 0.92 0.73
N LEU A 25 12.82 -0.11 0.20
CA LEU A 25 11.36 -0.12 0.04
C LEU A 25 10.65 0.05 1.39
N GLY A 26 11.06 -0.69 2.42
CA GLY A 26 10.49 -0.57 3.76
C GLY A 26 10.59 0.84 4.33
N LEU A 27 11.72 1.53 4.13
CA LEU A 27 11.90 2.93 4.52
C LEU A 27 10.98 3.88 3.74
N VAL A 28 10.87 3.71 2.42
CA VAL A 28 9.98 4.51 1.59
C VAL A 28 8.52 4.32 2.03
N LEU A 29 8.09 3.07 2.23
CA LEU A 29 6.73 2.75 2.69
C LEU A 29 6.45 3.29 4.09
N MET A 30 7.45 3.27 4.98
CA MET A 30 7.32 3.86 6.31
C MET A 30 7.10 5.38 6.22
N ILE A 31 7.90 6.10 5.42
CA ILE A 31 7.75 7.55 5.27
C ILE A 31 6.40 7.90 4.64
N LEU A 32 6.04 7.24 3.54
CA LEU A 32 4.76 7.45 2.87
C LEU A 32 3.59 7.08 3.79
N GLY A 33 3.71 6.02 4.56
CA GLY A 33 2.71 5.59 5.53
C GLY A 33 2.51 6.60 6.66
N ILE A 34 3.58 7.15 7.24
CA ILE A 34 3.49 8.21 8.26
C ILE A 34 2.81 9.46 7.69
N ILE A 35 3.20 9.88 6.49
CA ILE A 35 2.58 11.03 5.81
C ILE A 35 1.10 10.77 5.57
N GLY A 36 0.77 9.58 5.05
CA GLY A 36 -0.61 9.15 4.84
C GLY A 36 -1.43 9.18 6.13
N LEU A 37 -0.89 8.68 7.25
CA LEU A 37 -1.59 8.66 8.55
C LEU A 37 -1.95 10.06 9.01
N VAL A 38 -1.06 11.03 8.80
CA VAL A 38 -1.33 12.44 9.15
C VAL A 38 -2.48 13.00 8.30
N PHE A 39 -2.45 12.78 6.98
CA PHE A 39 -3.53 13.24 6.10
C PHE A 39 -4.87 12.56 6.38
N GLU A 40 -4.85 11.26 6.64
CA GLU A 40 -6.05 10.47 6.95
C GLU A 40 -6.68 10.90 8.28
N LEU A 41 -5.85 11.18 9.31
CA LEU A 41 -6.32 11.76 10.56
C LEU A 41 -6.94 13.16 10.37
N ILE A 42 -6.29 14.03 9.58
CA ILE A 42 -6.84 15.35 9.25
C ILE A 42 -8.18 15.20 8.53
N GLY A 43 -8.29 14.29 7.56
CA GLY A 43 -9.52 13.96 6.86
C GLY A 43 -10.62 13.50 7.81
N LEU A 44 -10.30 12.57 8.72
CA LEU A 44 -11.22 12.06 9.72
C LEU A 44 -11.76 13.19 10.63
N PHE A 45 -10.87 14.06 11.14
CA PHE A 45 -11.29 15.22 11.94
C PHE A 45 -12.15 16.20 11.15
N ALA A 46 -11.84 16.42 9.87
CA ALA A 46 -12.65 17.28 9.00
C ALA A 46 -14.07 16.71 8.81
N ILE A 47 -14.20 15.39 8.65
CA ILE A 47 -15.50 14.70 8.52
C ILE A 47 -16.29 14.82 9.83
N PHE A 48 -15.66 14.55 10.98
CA PHE A 48 -16.29 14.74 12.29
C PHE A 48 -16.74 16.18 12.51
N GLY A 49 -15.91 17.16 12.15
CA GLY A 49 -16.25 18.58 12.23
C GLY A 49 -17.42 18.97 11.34
N PHE A 50 -17.40 18.52 10.08
CA PHE A 50 -18.49 18.77 9.13
C PHE A 50 -19.81 18.19 9.62
N CYS A 51 -19.82 16.93 10.04
CA CYS A 51 -21.05 16.29 10.52
C CYS A 51 -21.50 16.76 11.92
N GLY A 52 -20.58 17.26 12.75
CA GLY A 52 -20.94 17.93 14.01
C GLY A 52 -21.69 19.25 13.79
N ILE A 53 -21.32 20.01 12.75
CA ILE A 53 -21.93 21.31 12.41
C ILE A 53 -23.23 21.13 11.62
N TYR A 54 -23.26 20.19 10.67
CA TYR A 54 -24.38 19.99 9.74
C TYR A 54 -25.20 18.72 10.06
N GLY A 55 -25.39 18.41 11.33
CA GLY A 55 -25.90 17.11 11.82
C GLY A 55 -27.24 16.61 11.25
N SER A 56 -28.09 17.47 10.69
CA SER A 56 -29.33 17.10 9.99
C SER A 56 -29.12 16.61 8.55
N ILE A 57 -27.93 16.84 8.01
CA ILE A 57 -27.55 16.61 6.61
C ILE A 57 -26.67 15.35 6.47
N CYS A 58 -25.89 15.03 7.52
CA CYS A 58 -25.15 13.78 7.62
C CYS A 58 -26.05 12.63 8.11
N GLY A 59 -26.95 12.15 7.24
CA GLY A 59 -27.71 10.92 7.50
C GLY A 59 -26.73 9.75 7.73
N PHE A 60 -26.63 9.29 8.97
CA PHE A 60 -25.89 8.09 9.43
C PHE A 60 -24.53 7.82 8.74
N PRO A 61 -23.46 8.58 9.09
CA PRO A 61 -22.12 8.38 8.52
C PRO A 61 -21.36 7.19 9.14
N ILE A 62 -22.02 6.27 9.86
CA ILE A 62 -21.35 5.17 10.59
C ILE A 62 -20.57 4.26 9.65
N ILE A 63 -21.11 3.96 8.47
CA ILE A 63 -20.44 3.09 7.49
C ILE A 63 -19.23 3.80 6.89
N TRP A 64 -19.34 5.11 6.60
CA TRP A 64 -18.22 5.88 6.10
C TRP A 64 -17.09 5.98 7.13
N LEU A 65 -17.43 6.34 8.38
CA LEU A 65 -16.47 6.38 9.49
C LEU A 65 -15.83 5.02 9.76
N LEU A 66 -16.60 3.93 9.63
CA LEU A 66 -16.06 2.57 9.75
C LEU A 66 -15.03 2.29 8.65
N GLY A 67 -15.30 2.72 7.41
CA GLY A 67 -14.36 2.63 6.29
C GLY A 67 -13.06 3.37 6.58
N ASP A 68 -13.14 4.62 7.04
CA ASP A 68 -11.97 5.44 7.36
C ASP A 68 -11.16 4.85 8.54
N VAL A 69 -11.82 4.31 9.57
CA VAL A 69 -11.14 3.65 10.70
C VAL A 69 -10.43 2.37 10.24
N LEU A 70 -11.04 1.59 9.35
CA LEU A 70 -10.42 0.41 8.77
C LEU A 70 -9.24 0.78 7.86
N GLY A 71 -9.38 1.85 7.07
CA GLY A 71 -8.30 2.43 6.26
C GLY A 71 -7.11 2.82 7.13
N LEU A 72 -7.36 3.57 8.18
CA LEU A 72 -6.36 4.03 9.15
C LEU A 72 -5.66 2.86 9.83
N ALA A 73 -6.41 1.84 10.24
CA ALA A 73 -5.83 0.62 10.81
C ALA A 73 -4.96 -0.11 9.79
N GLY A 74 -5.41 -0.23 8.53
CA GLY A 74 -4.65 -0.83 7.45
C GLY A 74 -3.35 -0.09 7.15
N LEU A 75 -3.42 1.24 7.11
CA LEU A 75 -2.26 2.12 6.90
C LEU A 75 -1.28 2.03 8.07
N ALA A 76 -1.77 2.01 9.31
CA ALA A 76 -0.92 1.84 10.49
C ALA A 76 -0.20 0.49 10.49
N ILE A 77 -0.91 -0.60 10.23
CA ILE A 77 -0.33 -1.95 10.13
C ILE A 77 0.68 -2.02 8.99
N GLY A 78 0.35 -1.44 7.82
CA GLY A 78 1.24 -1.36 6.67
C GLY A 78 2.52 -0.57 6.95
N THR A 79 2.40 0.55 7.67
CA THR A 79 3.52 1.38 8.10
C THR A 79 4.44 0.63 9.07
N ILE A 80 3.86 -0.09 10.04
CA ILE A 80 4.61 -0.96 10.96
C ILE A 80 5.32 -2.08 10.18
N GLY A 81 4.66 -2.66 9.17
CA GLY A 81 5.26 -3.62 8.26
C GLY A 81 6.47 -3.05 7.52
N GLY A 82 6.36 -1.82 6.99
CA GLY A 82 7.46 -1.10 6.34
C GLY A 82 8.65 -0.86 7.28
N TYR A 83 8.38 -0.46 8.52
CA TYR A 83 9.41 -0.33 9.57
C TYR A 83 10.10 -1.67 9.85
N ARG A 84 9.35 -2.77 9.97
CA ARG A 84 9.92 -4.11 10.16
C ARG A 84 10.76 -4.56 8.96
N MET A 85 10.35 -4.24 7.74
CA MET A 85 11.16 -4.49 6.53
C MET A 85 12.48 -3.69 6.56
N TYR A 86 12.45 -2.44 7.03
CA TYR A 86 13.66 -1.62 7.20
C TYR A 86 14.63 -2.22 8.24
N GLN A 87 14.09 -2.83 9.30
CA GLN A 87 14.85 -3.59 10.30
C GLN A 87 15.34 -4.96 9.81
N LEU A 88 15.17 -5.29 8.53
CA LEU A 88 15.52 -6.58 7.93
C LEU A 88 14.73 -7.77 8.49
N ASN A 89 13.58 -7.52 9.11
CA ASN A 89 12.67 -8.58 9.53
C ASN A 89 11.78 -9.01 8.36
N ARG A 90 11.90 -10.28 7.94
CA ARG A 90 11.15 -10.85 6.81
C ARG A 90 9.64 -10.83 7.00
N GLN A 91 9.18 -10.97 8.25
CA GLN A 91 7.75 -10.88 8.59
C GLN A 91 7.16 -9.50 8.28
N GLY A 92 8.00 -8.47 8.10
CA GLY A 92 7.53 -7.15 7.70
C GLY A 92 6.74 -7.15 6.39
N LYS A 93 7.11 -8.00 5.43
CA LYS A 93 6.41 -8.11 4.14
C LYS A 93 4.96 -8.55 4.33
N ASP A 94 4.73 -9.55 5.17
CA ASP A 94 3.38 -10.06 5.46
C ASP A 94 2.52 -8.97 6.11
N TRP A 95 3.09 -8.20 7.05
CA TRP A 95 2.39 -7.10 7.70
C TRP A 95 2.00 -5.99 6.72
N VAL A 96 2.88 -5.67 5.75
CA VAL A 96 2.52 -4.72 4.69
C VAL A 96 1.35 -5.25 3.85
N ILE A 97 1.39 -6.53 3.47
CA ILE A 97 0.33 -7.15 2.65
C ILE A 97 -0.99 -7.20 3.41
N TYR A 98 -0.98 -7.59 4.69
CA TYR A 98 -2.19 -7.56 5.53
C TYR A 98 -2.71 -6.14 5.74
N GLY A 99 -1.82 -5.16 5.90
CA GLY A 99 -2.19 -3.74 5.97
C GLY A 99 -2.88 -3.26 4.68
N LEU A 100 -2.36 -3.64 3.51
CA LEU A 100 -2.98 -3.33 2.21
C LEU A 100 -4.37 -3.95 2.06
N ILE A 101 -4.55 -5.21 2.48
CA ILE A 101 -5.86 -5.89 2.43
C ILE A 101 -6.87 -5.18 3.33
N LEU A 102 -6.45 -4.80 4.54
CA LEU A 102 -7.30 -4.06 5.47
C LEU A 102 -7.62 -2.65 4.94
N GLY A 103 -6.63 -1.97 4.34
CA GLY A 103 -6.82 -0.69 3.67
C GLY A 103 -7.80 -0.77 2.50
N LEU A 104 -7.72 -1.83 1.69
CA LEU A 104 -8.66 -2.09 0.59
C LEU A 104 -10.08 -2.38 1.10
N ALA A 105 -10.21 -3.13 2.20
CA ALA A 105 -11.50 -3.32 2.86
C ALA A 105 -12.06 -1.99 3.39
N GLY A 106 -11.22 -1.15 4.00
CA GLY A 106 -11.57 0.19 4.44
C GLY A 106 -12.04 1.08 3.30
N ALA A 107 -11.29 1.12 2.19
CA ALA A 107 -11.65 1.88 0.99
C ALA A 107 -12.98 1.43 0.38
N LEU A 108 -13.27 0.12 0.36
CA LEU A 108 -14.56 -0.42 -0.09
C LEU A 108 -15.71 -0.01 0.83
N VAL A 109 -15.54 -0.17 2.14
CA VAL A 109 -16.56 0.20 3.13
C VAL A 109 -16.79 1.71 3.11
N GLY A 110 -15.72 2.50 2.97
CA GLY A 110 -15.74 3.94 2.82
C GLY A 110 -16.47 4.37 1.55
N LEU A 111 -16.21 3.73 0.40
CA LEU A 111 -16.94 3.98 -0.84
C LEU A 111 -18.44 3.75 -0.68
N VAL A 112 -18.84 2.61 -0.09
CA VAL A 112 -20.26 2.30 0.17
C VAL A 112 -20.88 3.35 1.09
N GLY A 113 -20.19 3.69 2.18
CA GLY A 113 -20.64 4.72 3.11
C GLY A 113 -20.80 6.09 2.44
N ASN A 114 -19.86 6.47 1.58
CA ASN A 114 -19.87 7.72 0.84
C ASN A 114 -21.03 7.75 -0.18
N VAL A 115 -21.20 6.69 -0.97
CA VAL A 115 -22.31 6.58 -1.92
C VAL A 115 -23.66 6.68 -1.21
N ILE A 116 -23.85 6.00 -0.08
CA ILE A 116 -25.09 6.08 0.71
C ILE A 116 -25.30 7.50 1.25
N ALA A 117 -24.30 8.07 1.91
CA ALA A 117 -24.38 9.40 2.54
C ALA A 117 -24.68 10.52 1.54
N TYR A 118 -24.06 10.48 0.35
CA TYR A 118 -24.25 11.52 -0.67
C TYR A 118 -25.42 11.25 -1.63
N SER A 119 -25.94 10.02 -1.72
CA SER A 119 -27.14 9.72 -2.54
C SER A 119 -28.39 10.49 -2.08
N GLY A 120 -28.43 10.90 -0.80
CA GLY A 120 -29.53 11.70 -0.25
C GLY A 120 -29.35 13.21 -0.35
N LEU A 121 -28.16 13.72 -0.71
CA LEU A 121 -27.84 15.13 -0.53
C LEU A 121 -27.52 15.89 -1.82
N LEU A 122 -26.74 15.35 -2.75
CA LEU A 122 -26.29 16.08 -3.94
C LEU A 122 -25.88 15.13 -5.07
N VAL A 123 -26.58 15.20 -6.20
CA VAL A 123 -26.18 14.55 -7.47
C VAL A 123 -24.87 15.20 -7.95
N GLY A 124 -23.72 14.56 -7.71
CA GLY A 124 -22.42 14.99 -8.25
C GLY A 124 -21.20 14.68 -7.40
N VAL A 125 -21.33 14.57 -6.07
CA VAL A 125 -20.17 14.36 -5.17
C VAL A 125 -19.66 12.91 -5.20
N GLY A 126 -20.54 11.94 -5.43
CA GLY A 126 -20.19 10.52 -5.48
C GLY A 126 -19.23 10.13 -6.63
N ALA A 127 -19.14 10.94 -7.69
CA ALA A 127 -18.20 10.69 -8.79
C ALA A 127 -16.73 10.84 -8.35
N GLY A 128 -16.45 11.77 -7.43
CA GLY A 128 -15.11 11.96 -6.87
C GLY A 128 -14.66 10.77 -6.01
N ALA A 129 -15.58 10.14 -5.27
CA ALA A 129 -15.29 8.99 -4.43
C ALA A 129 -14.92 7.74 -5.24
N ILE A 130 -15.60 7.51 -6.37
CA ILE A 130 -15.26 6.40 -7.28
C ILE A 130 -13.88 6.61 -7.91
N VAL A 131 -13.56 7.84 -8.35
CA VAL A 131 -12.24 8.15 -8.90
C VAL A 131 -11.15 7.97 -7.84
N GLY A 132 -11.37 8.45 -6.62
CA GLY A 132 -10.46 8.23 -5.49
C GLY A 132 -10.22 6.75 -5.22
N PHE A 133 -11.29 5.96 -5.16
CA PHE A 133 -11.21 4.51 -4.96
C PHE A 133 -10.40 3.80 -6.06
N ILE A 134 -10.57 4.19 -7.33
CA ILE A 134 -9.78 3.62 -8.44
C ILE A 134 -8.30 3.96 -8.27
N ILE A 135 -7.98 5.20 -7.88
CA ILE A 135 -6.59 5.62 -7.61
C ILE A 135 -5.99 4.78 -6.48
N ASP A 136 -6.73 4.59 -5.39
CA ASP A 136 -6.29 3.78 -4.24
C ASP A 136 -6.04 2.32 -4.64
N LEU A 137 -6.93 1.72 -5.46
CA LEU A 137 -6.72 0.38 -6.00
C LEU A 137 -5.42 0.27 -6.80
N ILE A 138 -5.12 1.27 -7.64
CA ILE A 138 -3.89 1.30 -8.43
C ILE A 138 -2.69 1.38 -7.50
N ILE A 139 -2.73 2.26 -6.48
CA ILE A 139 -1.65 2.42 -5.50
C ILE A 139 -1.44 1.11 -4.72
N TYR A 140 -2.50 0.51 -4.20
CA TYR A 140 -2.43 -0.75 -3.46
C TYR A 140 -1.87 -1.88 -4.32
N PHE A 141 -2.26 -1.96 -5.59
CA PHE A 141 -1.72 -2.94 -6.51
C PHE A 141 -0.22 -2.75 -6.76
N ILE A 142 0.21 -1.50 -7.00
CA ILE A 142 1.63 -1.18 -7.20
C ILE A 142 2.45 -1.50 -5.94
N VAL A 143 1.98 -1.09 -4.77
CA VAL A 143 2.68 -1.35 -3.50
C VAL A 143 2.73 -2.85 -3.22
N TYR A 144 1.62 -3.56 -3.40
CA TYR A 144 1.58 -5.03 -3.27
C TYR A 144 2.61 -5.69 -4.19
N TYR A 145 2.64 -5.29 -5.46
CA TYR A 145 3.59 -5.82 -6.43
C TYR A 145 5.05 -5.57 -6.00
N LEU A 146 5.39 -4.33 -5.66
CA LEU A 146 6.72 -3.94 -5.20
C LEU A 146 7.16 -4.69 -3.95
N VAL A 147 6.24 -4.87 -2.98
CA VAL A 147 6.51 -5.63 -1.75
C VAL A 147 6.78 -7.08 -2.10
N VAL A 148 5.92 -7.74 -2.88
CA VAL A 148 6.09 -9.15 -3.27
C VAL A 148 7.45 -9.39 -3.92
N ILE A 149 7.84 -8.55 -4.90
CA ILE A 149 9.10 -8.71 -5.63
C ILE A 149 10.33 -8.23 -4.86
N SER A 150 10.16 -7.47 -3.77
CA SER A 150 11.30 -6.96 -3.00
C SER A 150 12.14 -8.08 -2.41
N ARG A 151 13.46 -7.90 -2.44
CA ARG A 151 14.44 -8.88 -1.97
C ARG A 151 15.24 -8.33 -0.80
N PHE A 152 15.44 -9.18 0.22
CA PHE A 152 16.30 -8.84 1.36
C PHE A 152 17.79 -8.96 1.00
N PRO A 153 18.68 -8.26 1.73
CA PRO A 153 20.12 -8.44 1.58
C PRO A 153 20.49 -9.91 1.84
N GLY A 154 20.92 -10.62 0.81
CA GLY A 154 21.23 -12.06 0.85
C GLY A 154 20.31 -12.96 0.03
N GLU A 155 19.22 -12.43 -0.53
CA GLU A 155 18.39 -13.16 -1.50
C GLU A 155 18.89 -12.94 -2.93
N ALA A 156 18.74 -13.94 -3.79
CA ALA A 156 19.15 -13.85 -5.18
C ALA A 156 18.37 -12.71 -5.88
N PRO A 157 19.07 -11.82 -6.62
CA PRO A 157 18.42 -10.73 -7.32
C PRO A 157 17.54 -11.28 -8.46
N LEU A 158 16.41 -10.61 -8.71
CA LEU A 158 15.40 -11.02 -9.71
C LEU A 158 15.90 -10.90 -11.15
N VAL A 159 16.86 -10.01 -11.35
CA VAL A 159 17.69 -9.94 -12.55
C VAL A 159 19.11 -10.15 -12.06
N ALA A 160 19.83 -11.14 -12.63
CA ALA A 160 21.28 -11.13 -12.53
C ALA A 160 21.73 -9.71 -12.86
N SER A 161 22.48 -9.05 -11.98
CA SER A 161 23.04 -7.74 -12.30
C SER A 161 23.76 -7.91 -13.64
N GLY A 162 23.13 -7.44 -14.73
CA GLY A 162 23.70 -7.59 -16.05
C GLY A 162 25.08 -6.95 -15.97
N ALA A 163 26.11 -7.76 -16.24
CA ALA A 163 27.46 -7.37 -16.65
C ALA A 163 27.73 -5.85 -16.64
N GLY A 164 27.77 -5.26 -15.43
CA GLY A 164 28.00 -3.84 -15.19
C GLY A 164 29.28 -3.59 -14.41
N GLY A 165 29.94 -4.67 -13.96
CA GLY A 165 31.39 -4.63 -13.79
C GLY A 165 31.98 -4.77 -15.18
N TYR A 166 32.81 -3.80 -15.58
CA TYR A 166 33.70 -3.91 -16.74
C TYR A 166 34.03 -5.37 -17.02
N GLY A 167 33.71 -5.83 -18.23
CA GLY A 167 34.01 -7.18 -18.68
C GLY A 167 35.42 -7.55 -18.21
N SER A 168 35.53 -8.73 -17.59
CA SER A 168 36.80 -9.25 -17.10
C SER A 168 37.90 -8.97 -18.13
N PRO A 169 39.03 -8.34 -17.75
CA PRO A 169 40.12 -8.06 -18.68
C PRO A 169 40.50 -9.34 -19.42
N PRO A 170 40.72 -9.29 -20.75
CA PRO A 170 41.09 -10.47 -21.50
C PRO A 170 42.37 -11.09 -20.89
N PRO A 171 42.46 -12.42 -20.84
CA PRO A 171 43.62 -13.09 -20.24
C PRO A 171 44.91 -12.68 -20.97
N PRO A 172 46.02 -12.47 -20.23
CA PRO A 172 47.28 -12.08 -20.83
C PRO A 172 47.79 -13.16 -21.81
N PRO A 173 48.47 -12.76 -22.90
CA PRO A 173 49.04 -13.71 -23.87
C PRO A 173 50.01 -14.68 -23.18
N PRO A 174 50.04 -15.96 -23.61
CA PRO A 174 51.01 -16.93 -23.12
C PRO A 174 52.44 -16.42 -23.39
N ALA A 175 53.28 -16.41 -22.34
CA ALA A 175 54.72 -16.25 -22.44
C ALA A 175 55.39 -17.63 -22.59
#